data_AF-A0A968JQQ2-F1
#
_entry.id   AF-A0A968JQQ2-F1
#
_cell.length_a   1.000
_cell.length_b   1.000
_cell.length_c   1.000
_cell.angle_alpha   90.00
_cell.angle_beta   90.00
_cell.angle_gamma   90.00
#
_symmetry.space_group_name_H-M   'P 1'
#
loop_
_entity.id
_entity.type
_entity.pdbx_description
1 polymer ?
#
loop_
_entity_poly.entity_id
_entity_poly.type
_entity_poly.pdbx_seq_one_letter_code
_entity_poly.pdbx_strand_id
1 'polypeptide(L)'
;MQSSRLIKVLALLSSREKELFKQFVVSPYFNQHQKTIALLDIIFDEIEKIHPNLEKAKVFKKLFPKEIYDEQKLQNTMSYLMRLYHRFLAIQNFEEHELTEQLHTVQKALKINNLEIFTNRSKLLEKHLQKYPTQDNEYYLLQYQYQDLLREYTINHVSRVEQSTGQNTMDYLDYFYISEKLKYGALLIAHQMIANIEYRFDLLDEIMNHVQNNLVAYAQHPTIVGYYQAIKILKEKESEESYQAFENTTP
;
A
#
# COMPACT_ATOMS: atom_id res chain seq x y z
N MET A 1 23.69 -21.43 8.31
CA MET A 1 22.82 -20.35 7.82
C MET A 1 21.80 -19.87 8.86
N GLN A 2 21.85 -20.34 10.11
CA GLN A 2 20.89 -19.99 11.17
C GLN A 2 20.76 -18.47 11.43
N SER A 3 21.85 -17.71 11.31
CA SER A 3 21.87 -16.25 11.50
C SER A 3 21.50 -15.45 10.24
N SER A 4 21.20 -16.12 9.12
CA SER A 4 20.91 -15.42 7.86
C SER A 4 19.58 -14.68 7.92
N ARG A 5 19.48 -13.58 7.17
CA ARG A 5 18.24 -12.79 7.06
C ARG A 5 17.05 -13.64 6.65
N LEU A 6 17.24 -14.60 5.74
CA LEU A 6 16.21 -15.54 5.29
C LEU A 6 15.57 -16.31 6.45
N ILE A 7 16.38 -16.88 7.34
CA ILE A 7 15.85 -17.62 8.50
C ILE A 7 15.10 -16.69 9.44
N LYS A 8 15.66 -15.49 9.69
CA LYS A 8 15.02 -14.49 10.58
C LYS A 8 13.64 -14.10 10.08
N VAL A 9 13.49 -13.78 8.79
CA VAL A 9 12.19 -13.34 8.25
C VAL A 9 11.17 -14.48 8.20
N LEU A 10 11.61 -15.70 7.89
CA LEU A 10 10.72 -16.87 7.85
C LEU A 10 10.27 -17.30 9.26
N ALA A 11 11.09 -17.05 10.28
CA ALA A 11 10.72 -17.30 11.68
C ALA A 11 9.67 -16.31 12.22
N LEU A 12 9.51 -15.13 11.61
CA LEU A 12 8.51 -14.14 12.00
C LEU A 12 7.11 -14.45 11.47
N LEU A 13 6.99 -15.35 10.49
CA LEU A 13 5.70 -15.76 9.95
C LEU A 13 4.89 -16.51 11.01
N SER A 14 3.62 -16.14 11.17
CA SER A 14 2.64 -16.91 11.91
C SER A 14 2.44 -18.31 11.31
N SER A 15 1.86 -19.23 12.07
CA SER A 15 1.56 -20.58 11.57
C SER A 15 0.68 -20.56 10.30
N ARG A 16 -0.26 -19.61 10.22
CA ARG A 16 -1.10 -19.41 9.03
C ARG A 16 -0.29 -18.93 7.84
N GLU A 17 0.56 -17.92 8.02
CA GLU A 17 1.38 -17.38 6.93
C GLU A 17 2.42 -18.38 6.44
N LYS A 18 2.99 -19.23 7.32
CA LYS A 18 3.87 -20.32 6.92
C LYS A 18 3.18 -21.28 5.95
N GLU A 19 1.95 -21.68 6.26
CA GLU A 19 1.17 -22.57 5.40
C GLU A 19 0.86 -21.92 4.04
N LEU A 20 0.40 -20.66 4.05
CA LEU A 20 0.16 -19.91 2.81
C LEU A 20 1.43 -19.71 2.00
N PHE A 21 2.56 -19.40 2.64
CA PHE A 21 3.84 -19.26 1.96
C PHE A 21 4.33 -20.58 1.37
N LYS A 22 4.09 -21.71 2.05
CA LYS A 22 4.39 -23.04 1.51
C LYS A 22 3.60 -23.32 0.24
N GLN A 23 2.29 -23.06 0.25
CA GLN A 23 1.43 -23.20 -0.93
C GLN A 23 1.90 -22.28 -2.07
N PHE A 24 2.27 -21.04 -1.73
CA PHE A 24 2.80 -20.07 -2.68
C PHE A 24 4.09 -20.55 -3.36
N VAL A 25 5.05 -21.08 -2.58
CA VAL A 25 6.35 -21.54 -3.10
C VAL A 25 6.25 -22.83 -3.90
N VAL A 26 5.26 -23.69 -3.62
CA VAL A 26 5.00 -24.92 -4.39
C VAL A 26 4.21 -24.63 -5.67
N SER A 27 3.49 -23.51 -5.74
CA SER A 27 2.67 -23.16 -6.90
C SER A 27 3.50 -23.01 -8.18
N PRO A 28 3.18 -23.78 -9.25
CA PRO A 28 3.93 -23.74 -10.51
C PRO A 28 3.79 -22.40 -11.25
N TYR A 29 2.81 -21.57 -10.88
CA TYR A 29 2.64 -20.21 -11.38
C TYR A 29 3.70 -19.25 -10.82
N PHE A 30 4.12 -19.45 -9.57
CA PHE A 30 5.08 -18.57 -8.88
C PHE A 30 6.50 -19.13 -8.88
N ASN A 31 6.67 -20.45 -8.85
CA ASN A 31 7.96 -21.11 -8.75
C ASN A 31 7.94 -22.50 -9.37
N GLN A 32 9.00 -22.84 -10.10
CA GLN A 32 9.24 -24.17 -10.66
C GLN A 32 10.54 -24.80 -10.14
N HIS A 33 11.31 -24.06 -9.32
CA HIS A 33 12.64 -24.49 -8.88
C HIS A 33 12.53 -25.44 -7.68
N GLN A 34 12.64 -26.75 -7.97
CA GLN A 34 12.47 -27.83 -6.98
C GLN A 34 13.39 -27.71 -5.76
N LYS A 35 14.62 -27.22 -5.94
CA LYS A 35 15.56 -27.03 -4.81
C LYS A 35 15.14 -25.89 -3.88
N THR A 36 14.43 -24.90 -4.40
CA THR A 36 13.88 -23.81 -3.59
C THR A 36 12.73 -24.31 -2.71
N ILE A 37 11.89 -25.18 -3.24
CA ILE A 37 10.82 -25.86 -2.49
C ILE A 37 11.44 -26.71 -1.37
N ALA A 38 12.39 -27.60 -1.72
CA ALA A 38 13.07 -28.44 -0.74
C ALA A 38 13.82 -27.64 0.33
N LEU A 39 14.40 -26.48 -0.04
CA LEU A 39 15.05 -25.60 0.94
C LEU A 39 14.03 -25.03 1.93
N LEU A 40 12.85 -24.62 1.46
CA LEU A 40 11.79 -24.14 2.34
C LEU A 40 11.37 -25.22 3.35
N ASP A 41 11.14 -26.45 2.88
CA ASP A 41 10.76 -27.57 3.75
C ASP A 41 11.83 -27.82 4.82
N ILE A 42 13.11 -27.88 4.42
CA ILE A 42 14.23 -28.04 5.36
C ILE A 42 14.25 -26.92 6.40
N ILE A 43 13.98 -25.68 5.99
CA ILE A 43 13.96 -24.54 6.91
C ILE A 43 12.80 -24.68 7.88
N PHE A 44 11.57 -24.90 7.39
CA PHE A 44 10.37 -24.99 8.22
C PHE A 44 10.44 -26.15 9.22
N ASP A 45 10.99 -27.29 8.82
CA ASP A 45 11.22 -28.43 9.72
C ASP A 45 12.21 -28.12 10.85
N GLU A 46 13.14 -27.17 10.65
CA GLU A 46 14.21 -26.89 11.60
C GLU A 46 13.94 -25.65 12.46
N ILE A 47 13.27 -24.61 11.95
CA ILE A 47 13.07 -23.34 12.70
C ILE A 47 12.23 -23.49 13.97
N GLU A 48 11.40 -24.53 14.07
CA GLU A 48 10.56 -24.79 15.24
C GLU A 48 11.23 -25.70 16.27
N LYS A 49 12.42 -26.24 15.97
CA LYS A 49 13.16 -27.14 16.87
C LYS A 49 13.93 -26.34 17.92
N ILE A 50 14.05 -26.92 19.12
CA ILE A 50 14.86 -26.39 20.24
C ILE A 50 16.34 -26.25 19.84
N HIS A 51 16.84 -27.16 19.00
CA HIS A 51 18.20 -27.15 18.47
C HIS A 51 18.17 -27.21 16.93
N PRO A 52 17.94 -26.08 16.25
CA PRO A 52 17.84 -26.05 14.80
C PRO A 52 19.19 -26.42 14.17
N ASN A 53 19.22 -27.33 13.20
CA ASN A 53 20.45 -27.78 12.54
C ASN A 53 20.50 -27.31 11.08
N LEU A 54 20.67 -25.99 10.91
CA LEU A 54 20.76 -25.32 9.60
C LEU A 54 22.21 -24.97 9.25
N GLU A 55 23.13 -25.90 9.44
CA GLU A 55 24.52 -25.77 9.00
C GLU A 55 24.59 -25.80 7.47
N LYS A 56 25.36 -24.90 6.84
CA LYS A 56 25.37 -24.73 5.37
C LYS A 56 25.71 -26.04 4.65
N ALA A 57 26.75 -26.75 5.10
CA ALA A 57 27.19 -28.01 4.50
C ALA A 57 26.13 -29.12 4.60
N LYS A 58 25.44 -29.24 5.75
CA LYS A 58 24.37 -30.22 5.95
C LYS A 58 23.15 -29.92 5.08
N VAL A 59 22.73 -28.66 5.05
CA VAL A 59 21.61 -28.22 4.20
C VAL A 59 21.97 -28.44 2.73
N PHE A 60 23.18 -28.09 2.30
CA PHE A 60 23.65 -28.33 0.94
C PHE A 60 23.61 -29.82 0.59
N LYS A 61 24.11 -30.72 1.46
CA LYS A 61 24.08 -32.16 1.22
C LYS A 61 22.65 -32.71 1.12
N LYS A 62 21.69 -32.18 1.89
CA LYS A 62 20.27 -32.53 1.75
C LYS A 62 19.70 -32.06 0.40
N LEU A 63 20.06 -30.85 -0.04
CA LEU A 63 19.60 -30.29 -1.31
C LEU A 63 20.27 -30.92 -2.53
N PHE A 64 21.57 -31.20 -2.47
CA PHE A 64 22.42 -31.63 -3.58
C PHE A 64 23.25 -32.87 -3.17
N PRO A 65 22.63 -34.03 -2.92
CA PRO A 65 23.27 -35.17 -2.28
C PRO A 65 24.43 -35.80 -3.08
N LYS A 66 24.49 -35.54 -4.39
CA LYS A 66 25.52 -36.09 -5.30
C LYS A 66 26.59 -35.07 -5.69
N GLU A 67 26.56 -33.86 -5.12
CA GLU A 67 27.46 -32.78 -5.50
C GLU A 67 28.44 -32.44 -4.37
N ILE A 68 29.63 -31.98 -4.75
CA ILE A 68 30.60 -31.40 -3.80
C ILE A 68 30.02 -30.08 -3.29
N TYR A 69 30.27 -29.76 -2.02
CA TYR A 69 29.79 -28.54 -1.40
C TYR A 69 30.15 -27.30 -2.24
N ASP A 70 29.12 -26.60 -2.72
CA ASP A 70 29.20 -25.35 -3.45
C ASP A 70 28.38 -24.29 -2.70
N GLU A 71 29.10 -23.36 -2.08
CA GLU A 71 28.47 -22.29 -1.33
C GLU A 71 27.67 -21.33 -2.23
N GLN A 72 28.16 -21.03 -3.43
CA GLN A 72 27.48 -20.12 -4.34
C GLN A 72 26.13 -20.68 -4.77
N LYS A 73 26.08 -21.98 -5.06
CA LYS A 73 24.83 -22.67 -5.43
C LYS A 73 23.81 -22.67 -4.29
N LEU A 74 24.27 -22.82 -3.05
CA LEU A 74 23.41 -22.67 -1.87
C LEU A 74 22.89 -21.23 -1.74
N GLN A 75 23.78 -20.24 -1.85
CA GLN A 75 23.43 -18.83 -1.77
C GLN A 75 22.41 -18.43 -2.85
N ASN A 76 22.59 -18.92 -4.09
CA ASN A 76 21.63 -18.69 -5.17
C ASN A 76 20.25 -19.27 -4.83
N THR A 77 20.19 -20.48 -4.28
CA THR A 77 18.93 -21.10 -3.86
C THR A 77 18.25 -20.31 -2.73
N MET A 78 19.02 -19.83 -1.76
CA MET A 78 18.53 -18.96 -0.69
C MET A 78 18.01 -17.62 -1.23
N SER A 79 18.73 -16.99 -2.17
CA SER A 79 18.32 -15.75 -2.81
C SER A 79 17.02 -15.91 -3.61
N TYR A 80 16.84 -17.04 -4.29
CA TYR A 80 15.58 -17.37 -4.94
C TYR A 80 14.42 -17.49 -3.95
N LEU A 81 14.63 -18.17 -2.81
CA LEU A 81 13.61 -18.27 -1.77
C LEU A 81 13.26 -16.90 -1.17
N MET A 82 14.27 -16.05 -0.93
CA MET A 82 14.06 -14.69 -0.44
C MET A 82 13.24 -13.84 -1.42
N ARG A 83 13.47 -13.99 -2.73
CA ARG A 83 12.66 -13.31 -3.75
C ARG A 83 11.20 -13.76 -3.74
N LEU A 84 10.96 -15.05 -3.53
CA LEU A 84 9.59 -15.58 -3.38
C LEU A 84 8.93 -15.03 -2.12
N TYR A 85 9.66 -14.92 -1.01
CA TYR A 85 9.18 -14.30 0.23
C TYR A 85 8.74 -12.86 0.01
N HIS A 86 9.56 -12.02 -0.64
CA HIS A 86 9.16 -10.63 -0.95
C HIS A 86 7.90 -10.57 -1.84
N ARG A 87 7.83 -11.44 -2.85
CA ARG A 87 6.66 -11.51 -3.75
C ARG A 87 5.40 -11.98 -3.01
N PHE A 88 5.55 -12.92 -2.09
CA PHE A 88 4.47 -13.39 -1.23
C PHE A 88 3.93 -12.25 -0.37
N LEU A 89 4.80 -11.49 0.32
CA LEU A 89 4.36 -10.33 1.11
C LEU A 89 3.61 -9.30 0.27
N ALA A 90 4.10 -9.01 -0.93
CA ALA A 90 3.42 -8.09 -1.85
C ALA A 90 2.03 -8.59 -2.25
N ILE A 91 1.88 -9.90 -2.49
CA ILE A 91 0.59 -10.52 -2.84
C ILE A 91 -0.35 -10.56 -1.64
N GLN A 92 0.12 -10.88 -0.44
CA GLN A 92 -0.71 -10.82 0.77
C GLN A 92 -1.23 -9.41 1.02
N ASN A 93 -0.35 -8.40 0.96
CA ASN A 93 -0.78 -7.01 1.08
C ASN A 93 -1.77 -6.63 -0.03
N PHE A 94 -1.59 -7.13 -1.26
CA PHE A 94 -2.53 -6.87 -2.35
C PHE A 94 -3.91 -7.52 -2.10
N GLU A 95 -3.95 -8.77 -1.65
CA GLU A 95 -5.17 -9.52 -1.36
C GLU A 95 -5.97 -8.93 -0.18
N GLU A 96 -5.32 -8.22 0.74
CA GLU A 96 -5.99 -7.48 1.80
C GLU A 96 -6.82 -6.29 1.30
N HIS A 97 -6.54 -5.78 0.09
CA HIS A 97 -7.20 -4.61 -0.50
C HIS A 97 -8.13 -5.02 -1.65
N GLU A 98 -9.29 -5.62 -1.32
CA GLU A 98 -10.23 -6.21 -2.28
C GLU A 98 -10.66 -5.24 -3.41
N LEU A 99 -10.88 -3.96 -3.09
CA LEU A 99 -11.27 -2.97 -4.09
C LEU A 99 -10.16 -2.70 -5.11
N THR A 100 -8.90 -2.78 -4.71
CA THR A 100 -7.75 -2.61 -5.60
C THR A 100 -7.70 -3.74 -6.63
N GLU A 101 -7.99 -4.98 -6.22
CA GLU A 101 -8.10 -6.12 -7.16
C GLU A 101 -9.20 -5.88 -8.20
N GLN A 102 -10.38 -5.43 -7.75
CA GLN A 102 -11.50 -5.14 -8.64
C GLN A 102 -11.17 -4.01 -9.62
N LEU A 103 -10.54 -2.94 -9.14
CA LEU A 103 -10.06 -1.83 -9.98
C LEU A 103 -9.08 -2.31 -11.05
N HIS A 104 -8.09 -3.13 -10.69
CA HIS A 104 -7.14 -3.66 -11.68
C HIS A 104 -7.79 -4.63 -12.67
N THR A 105 -8.82 -5.36 -12.25
CA THR A 105 -9.62 -6.18 -13.16
C THR A 105 -10.31 -5.32 -14.21
N VAL A 106 -10.95 -4.22 -13.79
CA VAL A 106 -11.58 -3.24 -14.70
C VAL A 106 -10.55 -2.62 -15.64
N GLN A 107 -9.44 -2.13 -15.09
CA GLN A 107 -8.34 -1.54 -15.88
C GLN A 107 -7.79 -2.51 -16.92
N LYS A 108 -7.54 -3.77 -16.52
CA LYS A 108 -7.03 -4.80 -17.44
C LYS A 108 -8.04 -5.11 -18.53
N ALA A 109 -9.33 -5.20 -18.19
CA ALA A 109 -10.40 -5.46 -19.15
C ALA A 109 -10.49 -4.34 -20.20
N LEU A 110 -10.41 -3.07 -19.79
CA LEU A 110 -10.37 -1.94 -20.72
C LEU A 110 -9.15 -2.02 -21.65
N LYS A 111 -7.96 -2.26 -21.10
CA LYS A 111 -6.70 -2.33 -21.85
C LYS A 111 -6.69 -3.42 -22.93
N ILE A 112 -7.36 -4.54 -22.69
CA ILE A 112 -7.48 -5.63 -23.68
C ILE A 112 -8.76 -5.54 -24.53
N ASN A 113 -9.48 -4.41 -24.45
CA ASN A 113 -10.73 -4.14 -25.14
C ASN A 113 -11.84 -5.18 -24.88
N ASN A 114 -11.84 -5.79 -23.69
CA ASN A 114 -12.92 -6.69 -23.26
C ASN A 114 -14.02 -5.88 -22.56
N LEU A 115 -14.88 -5.27 -23.38
CA LEU A 115 -15.89 -4.31 -22.93
C LEU A 115 -17.02 -4.95 -22.11
N GLU A 116 -17.29 -6.24 -22.32
CA GLU A 116 -18.27 -6.99 -21.52
C GLU A 116 -17.79 -7.12 -20.08
N ILE A 117 -16.56 -7.60 -19.87
CA ILE A 117 -15.97 -7.72 -18.54
C ILE A 117 -15.79 -6.33 -17.91
N PHE A 118 -15.33 -5.34 -18.69
CA PHE A 118 -15.22 -3.96 -18.20
C PHE A 118 -16.56 -3.48 -17.64
N THR A 119 -17.64 -3.53 -18.42
CA THR A 119 -18.94 -3.00 -18.01
C THR A 119 -19.48 -3.73 -16.78
N ASN A 120 -19.39 -5.05 -16.75
CA ASN A 120 -19.89 -5.87 -15.65
C ASN A 120 -19.09 -5.65 -14.36
N ARG A 121 -17.75 -5.58 -14.45
CA ARG A 121 -16.87 -5.39 -13.28
C ARG A 121 -16.87 -3.95 -12.80
N SER A 122 -17.00 -2.96 -13.69
CA SER A 122 -17.18 -1.55 -13.33
C SER A 122 -18.42 -1.35 -12.48
N LYS A 123 -19.57 -1.94 -12.85
CA LYS A 123 -20.81 -1.87 -12.04
C LYS A 123 -20.66 -2.52 -10.66
N LEU A 124 -19.88 -3.59 -10.56
CA LEU A 124 -19.62 -4.26 -9.28
C LEU A 124 -18.73 -3.38 -8.39
N LEU A 125 -17.63 -2.86 -8.96
CA LEU A 125 -16.72 -1.96 -8.27
C LEU A 125 -17.44 -0.71 -7.76
N GLU A 126 -18.27 -0.09 -8.59
CA GLU A 126 -19.09 1.07 -8.20
C GLU A 126 -19.98 0.78 -6.98
N LYS A 127 -20.67 -0.36 -6.98
CA LYS A 127 -21.51 -0.78 -5.84
C LYS A 127 -20.71 -0.99 -4.56
N HIS A 128 -19.48 -1.48 -4.67
CA HIS A 128 -18.62 -1.67 -3.50
C HIS A 128 -18.03 -0.35 -3.02
N LEU A 129 -17.63 0.55 -3.92
CA LEU A 129 -17.21 1.90 -3.58
C LEU A 129 -18.33 2.69 -2.88
N GLN A 130 -19.59 2.56 -3.33
CA GLN A 130 -20.74 3.19 -2.67
C GLN A 130 -20.99 2.68 -1.23
N LYS A 131 -20.53 1.47 -0.92
CA LYS A 131 -20.67 0.84 0.41
C LYS A 131 -19.37 0.89 1.23
N TYR A 132 -18.33 1.53 0.70
CA TYR A 132 -17.05 1.59 1.36
C TYR A 132 -17.21 2.35 2.69
N PRO A 133 -16.69 1.81 3.81
CA PRO A 133 -17.10 2.23 5.15
C PRO A 133 -16.67 3.66 5.49
N THR A 134 -15.59 4.15 4.88
CA THR A 134 -14.94 5.43 5.22
C THR A 134 -14.60 6.19 3.96
N GLN A 135 -14.88 7.50 3.92
CA GLN A 135 -14.37 8.36 2.85
C GLN A 135 -12.97 8.86 3.21
N ASP A 136 -12.02 7.95 3.32
CA ASP A 136 -10.62 8.26 3.62
C ASP A 136 -9.80 8.53 2.35
N ASN A 137 -8.50 8.74 2.54
CA ASN A 137 -7.57 9.00 1.44
C ASN A 137 -7.53 7.87 0.41
N GLU A 138 -7.63 6.60 0.85
CA GLU A 138 -7.61 5.44 -0.03
C GLU A 138 -8.89 5.39 -0.87
N TYR A 139 -10.04 5.65 -0.25
CA TYR A 139 -11.31 5.78 -0.94
C TYR A 139 -11.26 6.82 -2.07
N TYR A 140 -10.76 8.04 -1.78
CA TYR A 140 -10.68 9.08 -2.80
C TYR A 140 -9.73 8.72 -3.95
N LEU A 141 -8.61 8.05 -3.64
CA LEU A 141 -7.69 7.56 -4.66
C LEU A 141 -8.34 6.51 -5.57
N LEU A 142 -9.01 5.53 -4.98
CA LEU A 142 -9.70 4.47 -5.72
C LEU A 142 -10.82 5.05 -6.59
N GLN A 143 -11.59 6.01 -6.07
CA GLN A 143 -12.61 6.70 -6.84
C GLN A 143 -12.01 7.48 -8.00
N TYR A 144 -10.96 8.27 -7.77
CA TYR A 144 -10.27 8.99 -8.84
C TYR A 144 -9.81 8.04 -9.96
N GLN A 145 -9.13 6.96 -9.60
CA GLN A 145 -8.65 5.97 -10.57
C GLN A 145 -9.81 5.31 -11.33
N TYR A 146 -10.90 4.99 -10.63
CA TYR A 146 -12.08 4.43 -11.27
C TYR A 146 -12.76 5.41 -12.23
N GLN A 147 -12.94 6.68 -11.83
CA GLN A 147 -13.52 7.71 -12.69
C GLN A 147 -12.64 7.97 -13.92
N ASP A 148 -11.32 7.93 -13.80
CA ASP A 148 -10.41 8.05 -14.94
C ASP A 148 -10.57 6.90 -15.95
N LEU A 149 -10.76 5.66 -15.47
CA LEU A 149 -11.07 4.51 -16.33
C LEU A 149 -12.43 4.67 -17.02
N LEU A 150 -13.44 5.18 -16.32
CA LEU A 150 -14.74 5.48 -16.92
C LEU A 150 -14.61 6.56 -17.99
N ARG A 151 -13.86 7.63 -17.72
CA ARG A 151 -13.58 8.71 -18.67
C ARG A 151 -12.91 8.19 -19.93
N GLU A 152 -11.86 7.37 -19.80
CA GLU A 152 -11.20 6.73 -20.94
C GLU A 152 -12.19 5.88 -21.76
N TYR A 153 -12.98 5.04 -21.08
CA TYR A 153 -13.99 4.22 -21.74
C TYR A 153 -15.01 5.07 -22.49
N THR A 154 -15.57 6.11 -21.85
CA THR A 154 -16.62 6.93 -22.43
C THR A 154 -16.13 7.71 -23.65
N ILE A 155 -14.91 8.26 -23.61
CA ILE A 155 -14.31 8.98 -24.75
C ILE A 155 -14.14 8.05 -25.96
N ASN A 156 -13.72 6.81 -25.74
CA ASN A 156 -13.33 5.91 -26.82
C ASN A 156 -14.47 5.00 -27.32
N HIS A 157 -15.50 4.77 -26.53
CA HIS A 157 -16.49 3.73 -26.81
C HIS A 157 -17.96 4.17 -26.70
N VAL A 158 -18.23 5.41 -26.26
CA VAL A 158 -19.60 5.91 -26.09
C VAL A 158 -19.83 7.12 -27.00
N SER A 159 -20.93 7.11 -27.75
CA SER A 159 -21.26 8.17 -28.70
C SER A 159 -21.69 9.49 -28.05
N ARG A 160 -22.23 9.43 -26.82
CA ARG A 160 -22.62 10.59 -26.02
C ARG A 160 -21.94 10.53 -24.66
N VAL A 161 -20.90 11.33 -24.50
CA VAL A 161 -20.20 11.51 -23.22
C VAL A 161 -21.07 12.36 -22.30
N GLU A 162 -21.40 11.84 -21.12
CA GLU A 162 -22.05 12.65 -20.08
C GLU A 162 -21.04 13.63 -19.48
N GLN A 163 -21.45 14.88 -19.26
CA GLN A 163 -20.59 15.91 -18.64
C GLN A 163 -20.11 15.50 -17.24
N SER A 164 -20.93 14.73 -16.52
CA SER A 164 -20.65 14.18 -15.19
C SER A 164 -19.37 13.34 -15.14
N THR A 165 -19.04 12.56 -16.18
CA THR A 165 -17.84 11.70 -16.18
C THR A 165 -16.55 12.50 -16.07
N GLY A 166 -16.47 13.60 -16.81
CA GLY A 166 -15.31 14.51 -16.75
C GLY A 166 -15.22 15.23 -15.41
N GLN A 167 -16.34 15.75 -14.92
CA GLN A 167 -16.39 16.47 -13.66
C GLN A 167 -16.03 15.57 -12.47
N ASN A 168 -16.59 14.36 -12.40
CA ASN A 168 -16.28 13.41 -11.33
C ASN A 168 -14.79 13.06 -11.29
N THR A 169 -14.12 12.96 -12.45
CA THR A 169 -12.68 12.69 -12.50
C THR A 169 -11.89 13.81 -11.85
N MET A 170 -12.25 15.07 -12.11
CA MET A 170 -11.62 16.23 -11.47
C MET A 170 -11.95 16.30 -9.97
N ASP A 171 -13.22 16.13 -9.60
CA ASP A 171 -13.66 16.23 -8.21
C ASP A 171 -12.93 15.21 -7.32
N TYR A 172 -12.85 13.94 -7.74
CA TYR A 172 -12.15 12.92 -6.95
C TYR A 172 -10.62 13.08 -6.97
N LEU A 173 -10.05 13.66 -8.02
CA LEU A 173 -8.64 14.06 -8.01
C LEU A 173 -8.40 15.13 -6.93
N ASP A 174 -9.26 16.14 -6.89
CA ASP A 174 -9.18 17.22 -5.91
C ASP A 174 -9.39 16.70 -4.49
N TYR A 175 -10.41 15.87 -4.25
CA TYR A 175 -10.64 15.25 -2.95
C TYR A 175 -9.46 14.42 -2.47
N PHE A 176 -8.88 13.60 -3.35
CA PHE A 176 -7.69 12.82 -3.03
C PHE A 176 -6.51 13.73 -2.66
N TYR A 177 -6.19 14.70 -3.53
CA TYR A 177 -5.05 15.59 -3.36
C TYR A 177 -5.18 16.44 -2.10
N ILE A 178 -6.33 17.08 -1.89
CA ILE A 178 -6.62 17.91 -0.72
C ILE A 178 -6.56 17.06 0.55
N SER A 179 -7.21 15.90 0.57
CA SER A 179 -7.19 15.02 1.73
C SER A 179 -5.78 14.58 2.11
N GLU A 180 -4.95 14.17 1.15
CA GLU A 180 -3.56 13.77 1.40
C GLU A 180 -2.69 14.95 1.84
N LYS A 181 -2.86 16.11 1.21
CA LYS A 181 -2.07 17.30 1.54
C LYS A 181 -2.38 17.79 2.95
N LEU A 182 -3.65 17.78 3.36
CA LEU A 182 -4.05 18.13 4.72
C LEU A 182 -3.59 17.08 5.74
N LYS A 183 -3.66 15.78 5.41
CA LYS A 183 -3.14 14.70 6.27
C LYS A 183 -1.66 14.92 6.60
N TYR A 184 -0.83 15.10 5.57
CA TYR A 184 0.60 15.34 5.77
C TYR A 184 0.89 16.71 6.36
N GLY A 185 0.09 17.74 6.03
CA GLY A 185 0.17 19.04 6.68
C GLY A 185 0.02 18.91 8.19
N ALA A 186 -1.04 18.26 8.66
CA ALA A 186 -1.25 18.01 10.09
C ALA A 186 -0.10 17.22 10.73
N LEU A 187 0.31 16.12 10.08
CA LEU A 187 1.39 15.25 10.59
C LEU A 187 2.72 16.00 10.74
N LEU A 188 3.11 16.79 9.73
CA LEU A 188 4.40 17.46 9.71
C LEU A 188 4.42 18.72 10.58
N ILE A 189 3.30 19.45 10.70
CA ILE A 189 3.19 20.54 11.69
C ILE A 189 3.34 19.97 13.11
N ALA A 190 2.63 18.90 13.43
CA ALA A 190 2.76 18.26 14.74
C ALA A 190 4.19 17.75 15.01
N HIS A 191 4.87 17.24 13.99
CA HIS A 191 6.26 16.82 14.11
C HIS A 191 7.21 18.01 14.34
N GLN A 192 7.02 19.13 13.64
CA GLN A 192 7.80 20.37 13.80
C GLN A 192 7.66 20.98 15.21
N MET A 193 6.52 20.83 15.87
CA MET A 193 6.35 21.30 17.25
C MET A 193 7.21 20.50 18.26
N ILE A 194 7.49 19.23 17.97
CA ILE A 194 8.20 18.32 18.89
C ILE A 194 9.67 18.17 18.51
N ALA A 195 9.96 18.22 17.22
CA ALA A 195 11.30 18.10 16.66
C ALA A 195 11.77 19.45 16.13
N ASN A 196 13.03 19.81 16.38
CA ASN A 196 13.63 21.04 15.86
C ASN A 196 13.95 20.91 14.34
N ILE A 197 12.90 20.73 13.53
CA ILE A 197 12.94 20.53 12.09
C ILE A 197 11.87 21.41 11.46
N GLU A 198 12.28 22.31 10.58
CA GLU A 198 11.35 23.13 9.80
C GLU A 198 10.98 22.44 8.48
N TYR A 199 9.68 22.40 8.18
CA TYR A 199 9.14 21.92 6.91
C TYR A 199 8.64 23.07 6.05
N ARG A 200 8.76 22.90 4.72
CA ARG A 200 8.12 23.81 3.75
C ARG A 200 6.77 23.26 3.32
N PHE A 201 5.73 24.08 3.44
CA PHE A 201 4.34 23.70 3.19
C PHE A 201 3.76 24.35 1.92
N ASP A 202 4.35 24.07 0.76
CA ASP A 202 3.88 24.62 -0.52
C ASP A 202 2.41 24.24 -0.78
N LEU A 203 1.58 25.20 -1.21
CA LEU A 203 0.14 25.07 -1.52
C LEU A 203 -0.77 24.79 -0.30
N LEU A 204 -0.23 24.64 0.91
CA LEU A 204 -1.04 24.24 2.06
C LEU A 204 -2.05 25.34 2.44
N ASP A 205 -1.62 26.60 2.44
CA ASP A 205 -2.48 27.72 2.82
C ASP A 205 -3.59 27.96 1.79
N GLU A 206 -3.28 27.82 0.51
CA GLU A 206 -4.26 27.89 -0.57
C GLU A 206 -5.31 26.81 -0.45
N ILE A 207 -4.91 25.58 -0.11
CA ILE A 207 -5.83 24.46 0.11
C ILE A 207 -6.67 24.68 1.37
N MET A 208 -6.06 25.11 2.47
CA MET A 208 -6.78 25.45 3.70
C MET A 208 -7.84 26.54 3.44
N ASN A 209 -7.47 27.58 2.70
CA ASN A 209 -8.39 28.65 2.30
C ASN A 209 -9.49 28.14 1.37
N HIS A 210 -9.17 27.28 0.41
CA HIS A 210 -10.15 26.67 -0.47
C HIS A 210 -11.17 25.84 0.30
N VAL A 211 -10.72 24.99 1.24
CA VAL A 211 -11.60 24.17 2.07
C VAL A 211 -12.46 25.07 2.99
N GLN A 212 -11.86 26.08 3.62
CA GLN A 212 -12.56 27.04 4.47
C GLN A 212 -13.70 27.74 3.71
N ASN A 213 -13.44 28.22 2.49
CA ASN A 213 -14.41 28.93 1.67
C ASN A 213 -15.52 28.02 1.12
N ASN A 214 -15.30 26.70 1.14
CA ASN A 214 -16.22 25.70 0.60
C ASN A 214 -16.65 24.65 1.65
N LEU A 215 -16.61 24.98 2.94
CA LEU A 215 -16.87 24.03 4.04
C LEU A 215 -18.21 23.28 3.91
N VAL A 216 -19.25 23.94 3.39
CA VAL A 216 -20.56 23.31 3.17
C VAL A 216 -20.48 22.18 2.14
N ALA A 217 -19.70 22.35 1.07
CA ALA A 217 -19.49 21.31 0.07
C ALA A 217 -18.67 20.15 0.65
N TYR A 218 -17.62 20.46 1.42
CA TYR A 218 -16.78 19.46 2.09
C TYR A 218 -17.45 18.78 3.29
N ALA A 219 -18.66 19.19 3.71
CA ALA A 219 -19.37 18.56 4.83
C ALA A 219 -19.66 17.08 4.60
N GLN A 220 -19.77 16.64 3.34
CA GLN A 220 -19.92 15.23 2.97
C GLN A 220 -18.60 14.45 2.98
N HIS A 221 -17.47 15.13 3.20
CA HIS A 221 -16.10 14.60 3.15
C HIS A 221 -15.42 14.75 4.52
N PRO A 222 -15.84 13.96 5.53
CA PRO A 222 -15.44 14.17 6.92
C PRO A 222 -13.93 14.04 7.16
N THR A 223 -13.22 13.24 6.36
CA THR A 223 -11.76 13.11 6.46
C THR A 223 -11.05 14.41 6.10
N ILE A 224 -11.47 15.08 5.02
CA ILE A 224 -10.94 16.38 4.61
C ILE A 224 -11.20 17.42 5.70
N VAL A 225 -12.43 17.50 6.19
CA VAL A 225 -12.81 18.42 7.26
C VAL A 225 -12.01 18.13 8.53
N GLY A 226 -11.84 16.86 8.89
CA GLY A 226 -11.07 16.44 10.06
C GLY A 226 -9.62 16.91 10.00
N TYR A 227 -8.92 16.68 8.88
CA TYR A 227 -7.55 17.14 8.72
C TYR A 227 -7.44 18.66 8.67
N TYR A 228 -8.37 19.35 8.02
CA TYR A 228 -8.44 20.81 8.04
C TYR A 228 -8.54 21.35 9.48
N GLN A 229 -9.43 20.79 10.30
CA GLN A 229 -9.57 21.19 11.70
C GLN A 229 -8.31 20.87 12.51
N ALA A 230 -7.68 19.71 12.27
CA ALA A 230 -6.44 19.34 12.94
C ALA A 230 -5.32 20.36 12.66
N ILE A 231 -5.14 20.76 11.39
CA ILE A 231 -4.16 21.81 11.04
C ILE A 231 -4.48 23.13 11.72
N LYS A 232 -5.75 23.54 11.73
CA LYS A 232 -6.16 24.79 12.36
C LYS A 232 -5.78 24.82 13.85
N ILE A 233 -6.08 23.75 14.58
CA ILE A 233 -5.73 23.60 16.00
C ILE A 233 -4.19 23.62 16.20
N LEU A 234 -3.45 22.94 15.34
CA LEU A 234 -1.98 22.89 15.45
C LEU A 234 -1.34 24.26 15.21
N LYS A 235 -1.78 25.00 14.19
CA LYS A 235 -1.30 26.36 13.91
C LYS A 235 -1.67 27.36 15.02
N GLU A 236 -2.85 27.21 15.64
CA GLU A 236 -3.23 28.03 16.79
C GLU A 236 -2.26 27.79 17.97
N LYS A 237 -1.98 26.53 18.31
CA LYS A 237 -1.03 26.19 19.38
C LYS A 237 0.40 26.67 19.12
N GLU A 238 0.90 26.50 17.90
CA GLU A 238 2.23 26.97 17.50
C GLU A 238 2.35 28.50 17.71
N SER A 239 1.29 29.25 17.43
CA SER A 239 1.27 30.70 17.66
C SER A 239 1.24 31.08 19.15
N GLU A 240 0.51 30.34 19.99
CA GLU A 240 0.53 30.52 21.45
C GLU A 240 1.91 30.22 22.06
N GLU A 241 2.56 29.12 21.66
CA GLU A 241 3.91 28.77 22.13
C GLU A 241 4.96 29.80 21.69
N SER A 242 4.87 30.27 20.45
CA SER A 242 5.73 31.33 19.92
C SER A 242 5.56 32.65 20.69
N TYR A 243 4.32 33.00 21.04
CA TYR A 243 4.03 34.19 21.84
C TYR A 243 4.59 34.10 23.26
N GLN A 244 4.40 32.96 23.94
CA GLN A 244 4.96 32.73 25.28
C GLN A 244 6.49 32.76 25.27
N ALA A 245 7.14 32.22 24.23
CA ALA A 245 8.59 32.32 24.08
C ALA A 245 9.06 33.78 23.90
N PHE A 246 8.29 34.61 23.18
CA PHE A 246 8.57 36.04 23.04
C PHE A 246 8.41 36.82 24.37
N GLU A 247 7.33 36.59 25.12
CA GLU A 247 7.14 37.22 26.44
C GLU A 247 8.27 36.85 27.43
N ASN A 248 8.71 35.59 27.44
CA ASN A 248 9.81 35.14 28.30
C ASN A 248 11.20 35.67 27.88
N THR A 249 11.32 36.28 26.70
CA THR A 249 12.58 36.87 26.19
C THR A 249 12.59 38.39 26.24
N THR A 250 11.48 39.03 26.63
CA THR A 250 11.42 40.47 26.87
C THR A 250 11.68 40.75 28.37
N PRO A 251 12.69 41.57 28.73
CA PRO A 251 13.09 41.83 30.12
C PRO A 251 12.09 42.66 30.93
#